data_AF-R6LLZ1-F1
#
_entry.id   AF-R6LLZ1-F1
#
_cell.length_a   1.000
_cell.length_b   1.000
_cell.length_c   1.000
_cell.angle_alpha   90.00
_cell.angle_beta   90.00
_cell.angle_gamma   90.00
#
_symmetry.space_group_name_H-M   'P 1'
#
loop_
_entity.id
_entity.type
_entity.pdbx_description
1 polymer ?
#
loop_
_entity_poly.entity_id
_entity_poly.type
_entity_poly.pdbx_seq_one_letter_code
_entity_poly.pdbx_strand_id
1 'polypeptide(L)' 'MSITIERFERFPCRAETAPRKKRAWIDPEQKLVSFHEIPQARLLECEEERFWVSVLRFVAAGYRIQ' A
#
# COMPACT_ATOMS: atom_id res chain seq x y z
N MET A 1 -47.92 11.88 -20.85
CA MET A 1 -47.64 10.50 -21.25
C MET A 1 -46.14 10.32 -21.32
N SER A 2 -45.66 9.52 -20.37
CA SER A 2 -44.36 8.89 -20.12
C SER A 2 -43.24 9.12 -21.15
N ILE A 3 -42.26 9.94 -20.76
CA ILE A 3 -40.93 9.94 -21.36
C ILE A 3 -40.20 8.75 -20.76
N THR A 4 -39.92 7.72 -21.55
CA THR A 4 -39.18 6.54 -21.11
C THR A 4 -37.71 6.92 -20.95
N ILE A 5 -37.28 7.11 -19.70
CA ILE A 5 -35.86 7.27 -19.35
C ILE A 5 -35.25 5.87 -19.39
N GLU A 6 -34.87 5.42 -20.58
CA GLU A 6 -34.08 4.21 -20.72
C GLU A 6 -32.66 4.50 -20.25
N ARG A 7 -32.40 3.97 -19.04
CA ARG A 7 -31.15 3.30 -18.74
C ARG A 7 -29.94 4.24 -18.70
N PHE A 8 -29.92 5.02 -17.61
CA PHE A 8 -28.68 5.39 -16.92
C PHE A 8 -27.88 4.11 -16.69
N GLU A 9 -26.98 3.79 -17.64
CA GLU A 9 -25.96 2.79 -17.43
C GLU A 9 -25.16 3.27 -16.24
N ARG A 10 -25.35 2.55 -15.13
CA ARG A 10 -24.59 2.71 -13.90
C ARG A 10 -23.13 2.65 -14.29
N PHE A 11 -22.48 3.80 -14.35
CA PHE A 11 -21.06 3.85 -14.03
C PHE A 11 -20.92 3.06 -12.72
N PRO A 12 -20.07 2.04 -12.64
CA PRO A 12 -19.69 1.51 -11.34
C PRO A 12 -18.91 2.62 -10.62
N CYS A 13 -19.64 3.58 -10.05
CA CYS A 13 -19.12 4.43 -8.99
C CYS A 13 -18.78 3.47 -7.86
N ARG A 14 -17.49 3.47 -7.51
CA ARG A 14 -16.86 2.63 -6.49
C ARG A 14 -16.42 1.27 -7.05
N ALA A 15 -15.25 1.29 -7.68
CA ALA A 15 -14.28 0.26 -7.33
C ALA A 15 -14.16 0.30 -5.80
N GLU A 16 -14.79 -0.65 -5.12
CA GLU A 16 -14.31 -1.08 -3.81
C GLU A 16 -12.87 -1.55 -4.04
N THR A 17 -11.94 -0.60 -4.01
CA THR A 17 -10.52 -0.90 -4.09
C THR A 17 -10.22 -1.69 -2.84
N ALA A 18 -10.15 -3.02 -2.99
CA ALA A 18 -9.58 -3.90 -1.98
C ALA A 18 -8.34 -3.20 -1.41
N PRO A 19 -8.20 -3.16 -0.08
CA PRO A 19 -7.23 -2.28 0.53
C PRO A 19 -5.85 -2.71 0.01
N ARG A 20 -5.15 -1.74 -0.60
CA ARG A 20 -3.92 -1.99 -1.36
C ARG A 20 -2.83 -2.29 -0.34
N LYS A 21 -2.58 -3.57 -0.11
CA LYS A 21 -1.46 -4.02 0.71
C LYS A 21 -0.15 -3.66 0.01
N LYS A 22 0.75 -3.03 0.75
CA LYS A 22 2.11 -2.71 0.35
C LYS A 22 3.08 -3.58 1.13
N ARG A 23 4.21 -3.88 0.50
CA ARG A 23 5.25 -4.77 1.03
C ARG A 23 6.60 -4.08 0.97
N ALA A 24 7.39 -4.26 2.02
CA ALA A 24 8.80 -3.87 2.06
C ALA A 24 9.57 -4.89 2.91
N TRP A 25 10.88 -4.92 2.72
CA TRP A 25 11.81 -5.76 3.44
C TRP A 25 12.68 -4.88 4.33
N ILE A 26 12.65 -5.15 5.63
CA ILE A 26 13.36 -4.40 6.66
C ILE A 26 14.60 -5.19 7.07
N ASP A 27 15.77 -4.67 6.74
CA ASP A 27 17.05 -5.19 7.16
C ASP A 27 17.53 -4.40 8.40
N PRO A 28 17.48 -5.00 9.61
CA PRO A 28 17.92 -4.32 10.82
C PRO A 28 19.45 -4.23 10.95
N GLU A 29 20.22 -5.10 10.27
CA GLU A 29 21.68 -5.11 10.32
C GLU A 29 22.25 -3.92 9.54
N GLN A 30 21.70 -3.69 8.35
CA GLN A 30 22.09 -2.57 7.50
C GLN A 30 21.27 -1.29 7.76
N LYS A 31 20.26 -1.36 8.63
CA LYS A 31 19.24 -0.33 8.85
C LYS A 31 18.66 0.13 7.51
N LEU A 32 18.15 -0.83 6.73
CA LEU A 32 17.65 -0.60 5.38
C LEU A 32 16.17 -1.02 5.26
N VAL A 33 15.40 -0.23 4.53
CA VAL A 33 14.05 -0.52 4.08
C VAL A 33 14.10 -0.65 2.56
N SER A 34 13.84 -1.84 2.04
CA SER A 34 13.85 -2.14 0.60
C SER A 34 12.44 -2.43 0.10
N PHE A 35 12.08 -1.92 -1.07
CA PHE A 35 10.85 -2.35 -1.77
C PHE A 35 11.03 -3.60 -2.63
N HIS A 36 12.28 -4.06 -2.75
CA HIS A 36 12.65 -5.31 -3.40
C HIS A 36 12.94 -6.39 -2.36
N GLU A 37 12.75 -7.64 -2.76
CA GLU A 37 12.97 -8.80 -1.89
C GLU A 37 14.43 -8.89 -1.45
N ILE A 38 14.64 -9.03 -0.15
CA ILE A 38 15.93 -9.31 0.46
C ILE A 38 15.75 -10.58 1.32
N PRO A 39 16.45 -11.68 1.01
CA PRO A 39 16.22 -12.98 1.66
C PRO A 39 16.39 -12.98 3.18
N GLN A 40 17.36 -12.21 3.68
CA GLN A 40 17.68 -12.09 5.10
C GLN A 40 16.86 -11.02 5.84
N ALA A 41 16.06 -10.22 5.11
CA ALA A 41 15.31 -9.12 5.70
C ALA A 41 13.92 -9.55 6.16
N ARG A 42 13.36 -8.78 7.09
CA ARG A 42 12.03 -9.01 7.63
C ARG A 42 10.96 -8.40 6.74
N LEU A 43 9.98 -9.20 6.32
CA LEU A 43 8.83 -8.73 5.54
C LEU A 43 7.91 -7.84 6.39
N LEU A 44 7.67 -6.62 5.91
CA LEU A 44 6.63 -5.70 6.36
C LEU A 44 5.53 -5.66 5.30
N GLU A 45 4.39 -6.29 5.58
CA GLU A 45 3.20 -6.24 4.73
C GLU A 45 2.02 -5.65 5.52
N CYS A 46 1.44 -4.56 5.01
CA CYS A 46 0.28 -3.92 5.62
C CYS A 46 -0.46 -3.02 4.62
N GLU A 47 -1.64 -2.54 5.02
CA GLU A 47 -2.42 -1.58 4.23
C GLU A 47 -1.65 -0.28 4.00
N GLU A 48 -1.80 0.32 2.83
CA GLU A 48 -1.03 1.49 2.37
C GLU A 48 -0.91 2.60 3.44
N GLU A 49 -2.01 2.95 4.12
CA GLU A 49 -2.03 3.98 5.17
C GLU A 49 -1.12 3.61 6.36
N ARG A 50 -1.15 2.34 6.79
CA ARG A 50 -0.32 1.85 7.92
C ARG A 50 1.11 1.57 7.49
N PHE A 51 1.30 1.22 6.22
CA PHE A 51 2.58 0.93 5.62
C PHE A 51 3.48 2.16 5.63
N TRP A 52 3.00 3.30 5.11
CA TRP A 52 3.79 4.52 5.09
C TRP A 52 4.14 5.03 6.48
N VAL A 53 3.21 4.94 7.44
CA VAL A 53 3.48 5.28 8.85
C VAL A 53 4.59 4.39 9.42
N SER A 54 4.59 3.09 9.08
CA SER A 54 5.62 2.16 9.53
C SER A 54 6.98 2.46 8.89
N VAL A 55 7.03 2.71 7.58
CA VAL A 55 8.25 3.11 6.87
C VAL A 55 8.83 4.40 7.45
N LEU A 56 8.00 5.42 7.69
CA LEU A 56 8.44 6.68 8.29
C LEU A 56 9.03 6.49 9.69
N ARG A 57 8.50 5.56 10.50
CA ARG A 57 9.08 5.23 11.81
C ARG A 57 10.48 4.61 11.67
N PHE A 58 10.70 3.76 10.68
CA PHE A 58 12.03 3.20 10.41
C PHE A 58 13.00 4.31 9.96
N VAL A 59 12.57 5.20 9.06
CA VAL A 59 13.39 6.34 8.62
C VAL A 59 13.74 7.25 9.81
N ALA A 60 12.77 7.56 10.67
CA ALA A 60 13.01 8.34 11.89
C ALA A 60 13.96 7.64 12.88
N ALA A 61 13.98 6.31 12.89
CA ALA A 61 14.94 5.51 13.65
C ALA A 61 16.33 5.41 12.97
N GLY A 62 16.52 6.07 11.82
CA GLY A 62 17.79 6.13 11.09
C GLY A 62 17.95 5.07 10.00
N TYR A 63 16.86 4.42 9.57
CA TYR A 63 16.91 3.49 8.44
C TYR A 63 16.93 4.25 7.11
N ARG A 64 17.63 3.69 6.13
CA ARG A 64 17.70 4.19 4.75
C ARG A 64 16.70 3.46 3.86
N ILE A 65 16.26 4.10 2.79
CA ILE A 65 15.33 3.49 1.81
C ILE A 65 16.11 3.14 0.53
N GLN A 66 15.85 1.96 -0.04
CA GLN A 66 16.45 1.46 -1.30
C GLN A 66 15.41 0.80 -2.22
#